data_AF-A0A7Y4R8K5-F1
#
_entry.id   AF-A0A7Y4R8K5-F1
#
_cell.length_a   1.000
_cell.length_b   1.000
_cell.length_c   1.000
_cell.angle_alpha   90.00
_cell.angle_beta   90.00
_cell.angle_gamma   90.00
#
_symmetry.space_group_name_H-M   'P 1'
#
loop_
_entity.id
_entity.type
_entity.pdbx_description
1 polymer ?
#
loop_
_entity_poly.entity_id
_entity_poly.type
_entity_poly.pdbx_seq_one_letter_code
_entity_poly.pdbx_strand_id
1 'polypeptide(L)'
;MRKMTNGERTVANNAPGELIAKVPQAYATRITALAGLTDAFCDAHLNDEYKELCREMAVAVCQKGSPVLNGKPEGWAAGIVYALGRVNFLGDPSQTPHMKAKAIAEGFGVSMATMQARTRVIWEELELMAFHPDWSLPSMLDKNPLVWVLKVNGLLMDIRMAPRGAQVAAYEQGLIPYIPADREGAVVDDSW
;
A
#
# COMPACT_ATOMS: atom_id res chain seq x y z
N MET A 1 -0.45 -0.45 -17.36
CA MET A 1 -1.14 -1.01 -16.18
C MET A 1 -2.34 -0.12 -15.90
N ARG A 2 -3.56 -0.64 -15.88
CA ARG A 2 -4.77 0.17 -15.64
C ARG A 2 -4.74 0.60 -14.17
N LYS A 3 -4.76 1.90 -13.89
CA LYS A 3 -4.83 2.43 -12.52
C LYS A 3 -6.10 1.88 -11.87
N MET A 4 -5.98 1.09 -10.81
CA MET A 4 -7.13 0.80 -9.96
C MET A 4 -7.44 2.09 -9.21
N THR A 5 -8.64 2.63 -9.39
CA THR A 5 -9.07 3.83 -8.67
C THR A 5 -9.31 3.46 -7.21
N ASN A 6 -9.01 4.40 -6.32
CA ASN A 6 -8.95 4.15 -4.88
C ASN A 6 -10.28 3.67 -4.26
N GLY A 7 -11.40 3.89 -4.97
CA GLY A 7 -12.73 3.46 -4.57
C GLY A 7 -13.05 1.97 -4.80
N GLU A 8 -12.18 1.21 -5.48
CA GLU A 8 -12.38 -0.23 -5.73
C GLU A 8 -11.62 -1.14 -4.74
N ARG A 9 -10.86 -0.57 -3.78
CA ARG A 9 -10.23 -1.30 -2.68
C ARG A 9 -11.28 -1.77 -1.66
N THR A 10 -12.10 -2.71 -2.10
CA THR A 10 -12.99 -3.49 -1.23
C THR A 10 -12.14 -4.60 -0.62
N VAL A 11 -12.33 -4.86 0.68
CA VAL A 11 -11.82 -6.01 1.46
C VAL A 11 -12.12 -7.33 0.74
N ALA A 12 -11.33 -7.65 -0.28
CA ALA A 12 -11.40 -8.89 -1.00
C ALA A 12 -10.31 -9.79 -0.40
N ASN A 13 -10.76 -10.76 0.39
CA ASN A 13 -9.96 -11.90 0.77
C ASN A 13 -9.56 -12.65 -0.51
N ASN A 14 -8.49 -12.18 -1.16
CA ASN A 14 -8.08 -12.71 -2.47
C ASN A 14 -7.56 -14.13 -2.26
N ALA A 15 -8.42 -15.13 -2.51
CA ALA A 15 -8.01 -16.51 -2.50
C ALA A 15 -6.82 -16.70 -3.46
N PRO A 16 -5.89 -17.65 -3.21
CA PRO A 16 -4.68 -17.81 -4.03
C PRO A 16 -4.92 -17.86 -5.55
N GLY A 17 -6.06 -18.41 -5.98
CA GLY A 17 -6.45 -18.46 -7.40
C GLY A 17 -6.70 -17.09 -8.03
N GLU A 18 -7.21 -16.11 -7.27
CA GLU A 18 -7.49 -14.75 -7.76
C GLU A 18 -6.22 -13.95 -8.02
N LEU A 19 -5.17 -14.17 -7.21
CA LEU A 19 -3.87 -13.52 -7.42
C LEU A 19 -3.15 -14.09 -8.64
N ILE A 20 -3.21 -15.41 -8.84
CA ILE A 20 -2.61 -16.07 -10.01
C ILE A 20 -3.23 -15.56 -11.30
N ALA A 21 -4.56 -15.33 -11.33
CA ALA A 21 -5.25 -14.81 -12.51
C ALA A 21 -4.80 -13.38 -12.91
N LYS A 22 -4.16 -12.63 -12.01
CA LYS A 22 -3.69 -11.25 -12.23
C LYS A 22 -2.24 -11.15 -12.73
N VAL A 23 -1.53 -12.28 -12.88
CA VAL A 23 -0.12 -12.31 -13.30
C VAL A 23 0.09 -13.23 -14.51
N PRO A 24 1.17 -13.05 -15.30
CA PRO A 24 1.50 -14.01 -16.34
C PRO A 24 1.79 -15.40 -15.75
N GLN A 25 1.43 -16.48 -16.47
CA GLN A 25 1.55 -17.86 -15.98
C GLN A 25 2.95 -18.22 -15.43
N ALA A 26 4.01 -17.66 -16.01
CA ALA A 26 5.39 -17.85 -15.55
C ALA A 26 5.64 -17.38 -14.10
N TYR A 27 4.77 -16.53 -13.56
CA TYR A 27 4.86 -15.97 -12.21
C TYR A 27 3.89 -16.65 -11.23
N ALA A 28 3.04 -17.59 -11.64
CA ALA A 28 2.00 -18.21 -10.80
C ALA A 28 2.55 -18.79 -9.48
N THR A 29 3.65 -19.56 -9.57
CA THR A 29 4.32 -20.10 -8.37
C THR A 29 4.94 -19.00 -7.53
N ARG A 30 5.50 -17.96 -8.17
CA ARG A 30 6.16 -16.85 -7.48
C ARG A 30 5.16 -16.01 -6.70
N ILE A 31 4.03 -15.62 -7.31
CA ILE A 31 3.00 -14.81 -6.64
C ILE A 31 2.42 -15.54 -5.43
N THR A 32 2.19 -16.86 -5.56
CA THR A 32 1.69 -17.69 -4.46
C THR A 32 2.69 -17.72 -3.29
N ALA A 33 3.98 -17.90 -3.58
CA ALA A 33 5.02 -17.91 -2.56
C ALA A 33 5.17 -16.55 -1.87
N LEU A 34 5.13 -15.44 -2.63
CA LEU A 34 5.23 -14.09 -2.06
C LEU A 34 4.03 -13.79 -1.18
N ALA A 35 2.81 -14.03 -1.67
CA ALA A 35 1.60 -13.81 -0.90
C ALA A 35 1.60 -14.62 0.40
N GLY A 36 1.92 -15.91 0.33
CA GLY A 36 1.99 -16.75 1.53
C GLY A 36 3.01 -16.28 2.57
N LEU A 37 4.20 -15.85 2.12
CA LEU A 37 5.24 -15.33 3.02
C LEU A 37 4.84 -13.99 3.64
N THR A 38 4.31 -13.06 2.85
CA THR A 38 3.89 -11.75 3.36
C THR A 38 2.65 -11.86 4.24
N ASP A 39 1.71 -12.75 3.90
CA ASP A 39 0.50 -12.98 4.70
C ASP A 39 0.87 -13.50 6.08
N ALA A 40 1.67 -14.56 6.15
CA ALA A 40 2.12 -15.13 7.41
C ALA A 40 2.89 -14.11 8.27
N PHE A 41 3.71 -13.26 7.65
CA PHE A 41 4.41 -12.18 8.35
C PHE A 41 3.43 -11.13 8.89
N CYS A 42 2.47 -10.69 8.08
CA CYS A 42 1.50 -9.67 8.48
C CYS A 42 0.58 -10.20 9.59
N ASP A 43 0.16 -11.46 9.50
CA ASP A 43 -0.61 -12.16 10.55
C ASP A 43 0.12 -12.19 11.89
N ALA A 44 1.43 -12.45 11.87
CA ALA A 44 2.23 -12.57 13.08
C ALA A 44 2.64 -11.21 13.68
N HIS A 45 2.77 -10.17 12.85
CA HIS A 45 3.55 -8.99 13.23
C HIS A 45 2.94 -7.64 12.87
N LEU A 46 1.99 -7.58 11.93
CA LEU A 46 1.40 -6.34 11.44
C LEU A 46 -0.13 -6.39 11.56
N ASN A 47 -0.85 -6.16 10.45
CA ASN A 47 -2.30 -6.13 10.41
C ASN A 47 -2.82 -6.50 9.01
N ASP A 48 -4.15 -6.55 8.86
CA ASP A 48 -4.81 -6.90 7.60
C ASP A 48 -4.59 -5.88 6.48
N GLU A 49 -4.48 -4.59 6.80
CA GLU A 49 -4.21 -3.55 5.78
C GLU A 49 -2.84 -3.78 5.10
N TYR A 50 -1.81 -4.11 5.88
CA TYR A 50 -0.51 -4.49 5.34
C TYR A 50 -0.59 -5.77 4.51
N LYS A 51 -1.34 -6.77 4.97
CA LYS A 51 -1.52 -8.04 4.27
C LYS A 51 -2.11 -7.82 2.88
N GLU A 52 -3.21 -7.08 2.79
CA GLU A 52 -3.88 -6.77 1.52
C GLU A 52 -2.95 -6.00 0.59
N LEU A 53 -2.30 -4.96 1.10
CA LEU A 53 -1.41 -4.12 0.31
C LEU A 53 -0.15 -4.88 -0.14
N CYS A 54 0.35 -5.83 0.65
CA CYS A 54 1.42 -6.74 0.26
C CYS A 54 1.00 -7.64 -0.91
N ARG A 55 -0.22 -8.17 -0.91
CA ARG A 55 -0.75 -8.97 -2.03
C ARG A 55 -0.85 -8.16 -3.31
N GLU A 56 -1.35 -6.92 -3.20
CA GLU A 56 -1.41 -5.98 -4.33
C GLU A 56 -0.01 -5.68 -4.89
N MET A 57 0.95 -5.38 -4.01
CA MET A 57 2.33 -5.12 -4.42
C MET A 57 2.99 -6.37 -5.02
N ALA A 58 2.73 -7.55 -4.47
CA ALA A 58 3.22 -8.81 -5.02
C ALA A 58 2.73 -9.04 -6.45
N VAL A 59 1.45 -8.74 -6.73
CA VAL A 59 0.90 -8.78 -8.11
C VAL A 59 1.59 -7.73 -8.99
N ALA A 60 1.82 -6.53 -8.47
CA ALA A 60 2.43 -5.44 -9.23
C ALA A 60 3.88 -5.74 -9.64
N VAL A 61 4.65 -6.41 -8.78
CA VAL A 61 6.02 -6.84 -9.11
C VAL A 61 6.07 -8.15 -9.89
N CYS A 62 5.03 -8.97 -9.87
CA CYS A 62 4.96 -10.22 -10.64
C CYS A 62 4.48 -9.99 -12.08
N GLN A 63 5.10 -9.04 -12.78
CA GLN A 63 4.76 -8.69 -14.16
C GLN A 63 5.93 -8.96 -15.12
N LYS A 64 5.60 -9.07 -16.42
CA LYS A 64 6.58 -9.39 -17.47
C LYS A 64 7.76 -8.43 -17.43
N GLY A 65 8.97 -8.98 -17.31
CA GLY A 65 10.22 -8.21 -17.27
C GLY A 65 10.74 -7.90 -15.87
N SER A 66 9.93 -8.11 -14.82
CA SER A 66 10.42 -7.94 -13.45
C SER A 66 11.42 -9.04 -13.07
N PRO A 67 12.51 -8.70 -12.36
CA PRO A 67 13.51 -9.65 -11.86
C PRO A 67 13.04 -10.37 -10.59
N VAL A 68 11.78 -10.25 -10.17
CA VAL A 68 11.23 -10.96 -8.99
C VAL A 68 11.37 -12.48 -9.04
N LEU A 69 11.57 -13.06 -10.24
CA LEU A 69 11.88 -14.47 -10.42
C LEU A 69 13.31 -14.84 -10.00
N ASN A 70 14.22 -13.86 -9.86
CA ASN A 70 15.62 -14.08 -9.55
C ASN A 70 15.85 -14.15 -8.04
N GLY A 71 16.41 -15.28 -7.58
CA GLY A 71 16.72 -15.50 -6.17
C GLY A 71 15.54 -16.01 -5.34
N LYS A 72 15.76 -16.04 -4.03
CA LYS A 72 14.85 -16.63 -3.03
C LYS A 72 13.62 -15.73 -2.77
N PRO A 73 12.41 -16.30 -2.64
CA PRO A 73 11.18 -15.53 -2.41
C PRO A 73 11.18 -14.74 -1.10
N GLU A 74 11.86 -15.22 -0.06
CA GLU A 74 11.94 -14.57 1.26
C GLU A 74 12.58 -13.17 1.17
N GLY A 75 13.62 -13.02 0.34
CA GLY A 75 14.24 -11.71 0.14
C GLY A 75 13.32 -10.71 -0.55
N TRP A 76 12.48 -11.18 -1.48
CA TRP A 76 11.50 -10.36 -2.18
C TRP A 76 10.28 -10.04 -1.29
N ALA A 77 9.80 -11.00 -0.50
CA ALA A 77 8.74 -10.79 0.47
C ALA A 77 9.16 -9.76 1.55
N ALA A 78 10.38 -9.88 2.08
CA ALA A 78 10.96 -8.87 2.97
C ALA A 78 11.04 -7.49 2.29
N GLY A 79 11.43 -7.47 1.02
CA GLY A 79 11.49 -6.26 0.22
C GLY A 79 10.12 -5.58 0.04
N ILE A 80 9.06 -6.36 -0.20
CA ILE A 80 7.68 -5.86 -0.33
C ILE A 80 7.22 -5.21 0.99
N VAL A 81 7.33 -5.94 2.10
CA VAL A 81 6.92 -5.43 3.42
C VAL A 81 7.71 -4.17 3.78
N TYR A 82 9.02 -4.17 3.55
CA TYR A 82 9.84 -3.00 3.86
C TYR A 82 9.57 -1.83 2.92
N ALA A 83 9.30 -2.06 1.63
CA ALA A 83 8.90 -1.02 0.69
C ALA A 83 7.62 -0.31 1.16
N LEU A 84 6.57 -1.09 1.48
CA LEU A 84 5.31 -0.58 2.02
C LEU A 84 5.49 0.08 3.39
N GLY A 85 6.35 -0.49 4.23
CA GLY A 85 6.71 0.08 5.52
C GLY A 85 7.35 1.47 5.37
N ARG A 86 8.15 1.70 4.33
CA ARG A 86 8.72 3.02 4.04
C ARG A 86 7.69 4.01 3.50
N VAL A 87 6.76 3.57 2.64
CA VAL A 87 5.67 4.43 2.14
C VAL A 87 4.79 4.91 3.30
N ASN A 88 4.53 4.02 4.26
CA ASN A 88 3.59 4.21 5.37
C ASN A 88 4.26 4.45 6.73
N PHE A 89 5.54 4.84 6.74
CA PHE A 89 6.28 5.24 7.94
C PHE A 89 6.30 4.20 9.08
N LEU A 90 6.25 2.90 8.78
CA LEU A 90 6.27 1.80 9.75
C LEU A 90 7.43 1.89 10.76
N GLY A 91 8.55 2.49 10.35
CA GLY A 91 9.73 2.69 11.19
C GLY A 91 9.63 3.84 12.21
N ASP A 92 8.57 4.64 12.16
CA ASP A 92 8.29 5.74 13.07
C ASP A 92 7.51 5.23 14.30
N PRO A 93 8.02 5.42 15.54
CA PRO A 93 7.34 4.97 16.76
C PRO A 93 5.97 5.59 17.04
N SER A 94 5.62 6.68 16.35
CA SER A 94 4.29 7.30 16.44
C SER A 94 3.22 6.54 15.65
N GLN A 95 3.61 5.59 14.79
CA GLN A 95 2.68 4.79 13.99
C GLN A 95 2.23 3.54 14.74
N THR A 96 1.06 3.02 14.39
CA THR A 96 0.54 1.74 14.89
C THR A 96 -0.03 0.96 13.70
N PRO A 97 0.53 -0.21 13.34
CA PRO A 97 1.69 -0.86 13.96
C PRO A 97 3.01 -0.10 13.73
N HIS A 98 4.02 -0.37 14.57
CA HIS A 98 5.39 0.12 14.42
C HIS A 98 6.37 -1.06 14.36
N MET A 99 7.29 -1.05 13.39
CA MET A 99 8.35 -2.05 13.29
C MET A 99 9.63 -1.49 12.67
N LYS A 100 10.78 -1.84 13.26
CA LYS A 100 12.10 -1.47 12.71
C LYS A 100 12.51 -2.41 11.58
N ALA A 101 13.23 -1.85 10.59
CA ALA A 101 13.71 -2.57 9.41
C ALA A 101 14.46 -3.88 9.75
N LYS A 102 15.26 -3.87 10.82
CA LYS A 102 16.00 -5.05 11.28
C LYS A 102 15.08 -6.21 11.66
N ALA A 103 13.99 -5.92 12.38
CA ALA A 103 13.01 -6.93 12.77
C ALA A 103 12.28 -7.52 11.56
N ILE A 104 12.02 -6.71 10.52
CA ILE A 104 11.45 -7.22 9.26
C ILE A 104 12.43 -8.21 8.61
N ALA A 105 13.70 -7.82 8.43
CA ALA A 105 14.69 -8.71 7.83
C ALA A 105 14.86 -10.03 8.61
N GLU A 106 14.90 -9.95 9.95
CA GLU A 106 14.99 -11.11 10.84
C GLU A 106 13.75 -12.01 10.74
N GLY A 107 12.54 -11.45 10.70
CA GLY A 107 11.31 -12.24 10.59
C GLY A 107 11.17 -12.99 9.27
N PHE A 108 11.82 -12.54 8.20
CA PHE A 108 11.94 -13.28 6.95
C PHE A 108 13.19 -14.16 6.86
N GLY A 109 14.05 -14.17 7.87
CA GLY A 109 15.29 -14.95 7.88
C GLY A 109 16.30 -14.50 6.83
N VAL A 110 16.31 -13.21 6.46
CA VAL A 110 17.20 -12.64 5.44
C VAL A 110 18.13 -11.58 6.03
N SER A 111 19.24 -11.30 5.33
CA SER A 111 20.08 -10.18 5.71
C SER A 111 19.41 -8.84 5.38
N MET A 112 19.72 -7.81 6.17
CA MET A 112 19.32 -6.43 5.87
C MET A 112 19.74 -6.00 4.46
N ALA A 113 20.96 -6.36 4.03
CA ALA A 113 21.46 -6.02 2.70
C ALA A 113 20.62 -6.66 1.59
N THR A 114 20.20 -7.92 1.76
CA THR A 114 19.32 -8.61 0.80
C THR A 114 17.96 -7.91 0.71
N MET A 115 17.33 -7.61 1.84
CA MET A 115 16.03 -6.92 1.88
C MET A 115 16.12 -5.52 1.23
N GLN A 116 17.15 -4.74 1.56
CA GLN A 116 17.37 -3.41 0.99
C GLN A 116 17.60 -3.46 -0.53
N ALA A 117 18.36 -4.44 -1.02
CA ALA A 117 18.57 -4.63 -2.45
C ALA A 117 17.26 -4.92 -3.19
N ARG A 118 16.38 -5.77 -2.63
CA ARG A 118 15.06 -6.03 -3.24
C ARG A 118 14.14 -4.83 -3.16
N THR A 119 14.12 -4.15 -2.02
CA THR A 119 13.34 -2.92 -1.81
C THR A 119 13.71 -1.84 -2.81
N ARG A 120 15.01 -1.67 -3.08
CA ARG A 120 15.49 -0.70 -4.08
C ARG A 120 14.90 -1.00 -5.45
N VAL A 121 14.96 -2.25 -5.90
CA VAL A 121 14.39 -2.64 -7.20
C VAL A 121 12.89 -2.36 -7.24
N ILE A 122 12.14 -2.74 -6.19
CA ILE A 122 10.70 -2.49 -6.10
C ILE A 122 10.40 -0.97 -6.16
N TRP A 123 11.17 -0.17 -5.43
CA TRP A 123 11.02 1.30 -5.42
C TRP A 123 11.29 1.91 -6.79
N GLU A 124 12.31 1.43 -7.51
CA GLU A 124 12.62 1.89 -8.86
C GLU A 124 11.56 1.44 -9.87
N GLU A 125 11.12 0.18 -9.84
CA GLU A 125 10.14 -0.37 -10.79
C GLU A 125 8.74 0.22 -10.63
N LEU A 126 8.32 0.49 -9.39
CA LEU A 126 6.99 1.04 -9.09
C LEU A 126 7.02 2.56 -8.86
N GLU A 127 8.16 3.21 -9.09
CA GLU A 127 8.37 4.65 -8.89
C GLU A 127 7.90 5.14 -7.51
N LEU A 128 8.18 4.34 -6.47
CA LEU A 128 7.67 4.59 -5.13
C LEU A 128 8.25 5.86 -4.52
N MET A 129 7.42 6.52 -3.72
CA MET A 129 7.80 7.69 -2.94
C MET A 129 7.22 7.60 -1.52
N ALA A 130 7.75 8.41 -0.61
CA ALA A 130 7.10 8.61 0.68
C ALA A 130 5.68 9.15 0.46
N PHE A 131 4.70 8.64 1.23
CA PHE A 131 3.28 8.97 1.04
C PHE A 131 2.72 8.66 -0.35
N HIS A 132 3.26 7.67 -1.08
CA HIS A 132 2.73 7.29 -2.37
C HIS A 132 1.21 7.00 -2.29
N PRO A 133 0.34 7.74 -3.03
CA PRO A 133 -1.12 7.63 -2.88
C PRO A 133 -1.66 6.22 -3.11
N ASP A 134 -1.17 5.54 -4.15
CA ASP A 134 -1.63 4.19 -4.50
C ASP A 134 -1.15 3.10 -3.52
N TRP A 135 -0.07 3.36 -2.78
CA TRP A 135 0.55 2.40 -1.85
C TRP A 135 0.42 2.84 -0.39
N SER A 136 -0.57 3.69 -0.11
CA SER A 136 -0.93 4.09 1.24
C SER A 136 -1.92 3.11 1.85
N LEU A 137 -1.73 2.81 3.14
CA LEU A 137 -2.72 2.07 3.93
C LEU A 137 -4.02 2.90 4.02
N PRO A 138 -5.20 2.26 4.09
CA PRO A 138 -6.46 2.95 4.32
C PRO A 138 -6.43 3.86 5.56
N SER A 139 -5.91 3.35 6.69
CA SER A 139 -5.69 4.11 7.94
C SER A 139 -4.75 5.31 7.80
N MET A 140 -3.93 5.36 6.76
CA MET A 140 -3.00 6.46 6.47
C MET A 140 -3.55 7.48 5.49
N LEU A 141 -4.68 7.22 4.81
CA LEU A 141 -5.24 8.12 3.79
C LEU A 141 -5.49 9.51 4.36
N ASP A 142 -6.13 9.62 5.53
CA ASP A 142 -6.46 10.90 6.17
C ASP A 142 -5.21 11.70 6.54
N LYS A 143 -4.09 11.01 6.82
CA LYS A 143 -2.80 11.64 7.17
C LYS A 143 -1.91 11.87 5.95
N ASN A 144 -2.26 11.35 4.79
CA ASN A 144 -1.46 11.45 3.59
C ASN A 144 -1.77 12.75 2.83
N PRO A 145 -0.88 13.76 2.85
CA PRO A 145 -1.14 15.03 2.16
C PRO A 145 -1.25 14.88 0.64
N LEU A 146 -0.58 13.89 0.03
CA LEU A 146 -0.57 13.69 -1.43
C LEU A 146 -1.87 13.11 -1.98
N VAL A 147 -2.72 12.52 -1.12
CA VAL A 147 -4.08 12.09 -1.48
C VAL A 147 -5.01 13.31 -1.59
N TRP A 148 -4.76 14.36 -0.81
CA TRP A 148 -5.69 15.48 -0.64
C TRP A 148 -5.27 16.76 -1.36
N VAL A 149 -4.00 16.88 -1.76
CA VAL A 149 -3.52 18.04 -2.50
C VAL A 149 -3.87 17.90 -3.99
N LEU A 150 -4.80 18.73 -4.44
CA LEU A 150 -5.25 18.79 -5.83
C LEU A 150 -4.90 20.13 -6.48
N LYS A 151 -4.77 20.14 -7.81
CA LYS A 151 -4.61 21.36 -8.59
C LYS A 151 -5.98 21.96 -8.90
N VAL A 152 -6.35 23.05 -8.23
CA VAL A 152 -7.60 23.78 -8.45
C VAL A 152 -7.26 25.16 -9.01
N ASN A 153 -7.76 25.47 -10.21
CA ASN A 153 -7.49 26.73 -10.93
C ASN A 153 -5.98 27.07 -11.04
N GLY A 154 -5.12 26.07 -11.22
CA GLY A 154 -3.69 26.29 -11.37
C GLY A 154 -2.88 26.22 -10.08
N LEU A 155 -3.52 26.27 -8.91
CA LEU A 155 -2.86 26.26 -7.59
C LEU A 155 -3.03 24.91 -6.90
N LEU A 156 -1.99 24.47 -6.19
CA LEU A 156 -2.07 23.29 -5.32
C LEU A 156 -2.80 23.67 -4.04
N MET A 157 -3.85 22.94 -3.72
CA MET A 157 -4.70 23.18 -2.55
C MET A 157 -5.06 21.85 -1.89
N ASP A 158 -5.07 21.83 -0.56
CA ASP A 158 -5.68 20.74 0.20
C ASP A 158 -7.20 20.81 0.05
N ILE A 159 -7.77 19.85 -0.68
CA ILE A 159 -9.20 19.82 -1.00
C ILE A 159 -10.09 19.65 0.23
N ARG A 160 -9.56 19.15 1.36
CA ARG A 160 -10.31 19.04 2.61
C ARG A 160 -10.71 20.40 3.17
N MET A 161 -9.92 21.43 2.88
CA MET A 161 -10.19 22.81 3.29
C MET A 161 -11.10 23.56 2.30
N ALA A 162 -11.44 22.94 1.16
CA ALA A 162 -12.30 23.55 0.16
C ALA A 162 -13.79 23.43 0.54
N PRO A 163 -14.67 24.30 0.00
CA PRO A 163 -16.11 24.15 0.19
C PRO A 163 -16.61 22.77 -0.25
N ARG A 164 -17.63 22.23 0.45
CA ARG A 164 -18.19 20.89 0.19
C ARG A 164 -18.47 20.61 -1.30
N GLY A 165 -18.98 21.60 -2.05
CA GLY A 165 -19.24 21.43 -3.48
C GLY A 165 -17.99 21.07 -4.31
N ALA A 166 -16.82 21.63 -3.96
CA ALA A 166 -15.56 21.28 -4.60
C ALA A 166 -15.10 19.86 -4.20
N GLN A 167 -15.34 19.46 -2.96
CA GLN A 167 -15.05 18.10 -2.49
C GLN A 167 -15.92 17.06 -3.22
N VAL A 168 -17.23 17.32 -3.35
CA VAL A 168 -18.15 16.47 -4.13
C VAL A 168 -17.67 16.32 -5.57
N ALA A 169 -17.34 17.44 -6.23
CA ALA A 169 -16.85 17.41 -7.60
C ALA A 169 -15.54 16.61 -7.75
N ALA A 170 -14.63 16.71 -6.77
CA ALA A 170 -13.39 15.93 -6.76
C ALA A 170 -13.67 14.43 -6.53
N TYR A 171 -14.62 14.09 -5.65
CA TYR A 171 -15.03 12.71 -5.39
C TYR A 171 -15.70 12.07 -6.61
N GLU A 172 -16.61 12.76 -7.28
CA GLU A 172 -17.27 12.30 -8.51
C GLU A 172 -16.27 12.05 -9.66
N GLN A 173 -15.15 12.76 -9.66
CA GLN A 173 -14.05 12.55 -10.60
C GLN A 173 -13.06 11.45 -10.16
N GLY A 174 -13.28 10.83 -9.00
CA GLY A 174 -12.40 9.82 -8.42
C GLY A 174 -11.03 10.36 -7.96
N LEU A 175 -10.91 11.68 -7.77
CA LEU A 175 -9.66 12.33 -7.34
C LEU A 175 -9.40 12.19 -5.84
N ILE A 176 -10.45 11.99 -5.04
CA ILE A 176 -10.37 11.72 -3.62
C ILE A 176 -11.18 10.48 -3.25
N PRO A 177 -10.81 9.75 -2.19
CA PRO A 177 -11.45 8.49 -1.84
C PRO A 177 -12.85 8.64 -1.21
N TYR A 178 -13.19 9.81 -0.68
CA TYR A 178 -14.49 10.12 -0.07
C TYR A 178 -14.64 11.64 0.06
N ILE A 179 -15.81 12.13 0.47
CA ILE A 179 -16.08 13.55 0.75
C ILE A 179 -15.78 13.84 2.24
N PRO A 180 -14.71 14.60 2.58
CA PRO A 180 -14.32 14.87 3.96
C PRO A 180 -15.42 15.52 4.81
N ALA A 181 -16.12 16.52 4.24
CA ALA A 181 -17.18 17.24 4.92
C ALA A 181 -18.35 16.33 5.36
N ASP A 182 -18.53 15.17 4.72
CA ASP A 182 -19.60 14.23 5.06
C ASP A 182 -19.19 13.31 6.24
N ARG A 183 -17.91 13.27 6.63
CA ARG A 183 -17.42 12.50 7.79
C ARG A 183 -17.34 13.34 9.06
N GLU A 184 -17.05 14.64 8.94
CA GLU A 184 -16.95 15.55 10.09
C GLU A 184 -18.31 15.77 10.79
N GLY A 185 -19.43 15.56 10.09
CA GLY A 185 -20.79 15.63 10.64
C GLY A 185 -21.28 14.36 11.35
N ALA A 186 -20.49 13.27 11.38
CA ALA A 186 -20.90 11.98 11.97
C ALA A 186 -20.49 11.80 13.45
N VAL A 187 -19.82 12.79 14.05
CA VAL A 187 -19.59 12.84 15.50
C VAL A 187 -20.49 13.91 16.12
N VAL A 188 -21.77 13.55 16.28
CA VAL A 188 -22.60 14.07 17.35
C VAL A 188 -23.31 12.87 17.95
N ASP A 189 -22.71 12.30 19.00
CA ASP A 189 -23.47 11.58 20.03
C ASP A 189 -22.97 12.06 21.39
N ASP A 190 -23.92 12.62 22.13
CA ASP A 190 -23.78 13.25 23.44
C ASP A 190 -23.62 12.19 24.54
N SER A 191 -22.52 12.19 25.28
CA SER A 191 -22.41 11.67 26.65
C SER A 191 -21.04 12.06 27.22
N TRP A 192 -20.86 12.79 28.34
CA TRP A 192 -21.72 13.30 29.41
C TRP A 192 -21.33 14.75 29.74
#